data_AF-Q2UQC4-F1
#
_entry.id   AF-Q2UQC4-F1
#
_cell.length_a   1.000
_cell.length_b   1.000
_cell.length_c   1.000
_cell.angle_alpha   90.00
_cell.angle_beta   90.00
_cell.angle_gamma   90.00
#
_symmetry.space_group_name_H-M   'P 1'
#
loop_
_entity.id
_entity.type
_entity.pdbx_description
1 polymer ?
#
loop_
_entity_poly.entity_id
_entity_poly.type
_entity_poly.pdbx_seq_one_letter_code
_entity_poly.pdbx_strand_id
1 'polypeptide(L)'
;MNDRVGALFSWDDVEESQIRSRVGISFISTEKARSYIQSEIPSWDLNDTVKSAVEEWNRDVFSKIRVPLDSTTNQTHVRLLYSSLYFIHLMPSDRTGENPLWHSEEPFWDDFYTLWDIFRCTISFYHIFQPSYYESMIRGLIDIWRHQGFLPDGRSGNWNGLVQGGSDADNMLADAYVKGLRGAINWTDGYAAMKTDAEVIPYNTYDPTDFSASTKEGRGALGDWIELGYVSQDRNTRCISRTVEYSLNDFAVSQVAAGEMPSDREKYLNRSAGWQKIWNPDVQSLNFTGFVAPKFSNGTFNSSGYDPLYCDECEWKSYTYEGTPWGELLLLCLV
;
A
#
# COMPACT_ATOMS: atom_id res chain seq x y z
N MET A 1 -6.21 -27.54 12.11
CA MET A 1 -6.39 -27.73 10.65
C MET A 1 -6.71 -29.20 10.33
N ASN A 2 -7.77 -29.79 10.90
CA ASN A 2 -8.18 -31.19 10.60
C ASN A 2 -9.49 -31.30 9.82
N ASP A 3 -10.17 -30.19 9.54
CA ASP A 3 -11.42 -30.21 8.78
C ASP A 3 -11.11 -30.15 7.28
N ARG A 4 -10.94 -31.33 6.68
CA ARG A 4 -10.81 -31.48 5.22
C ARG A 4 -12.21 -31.66 4.65
N VAL A 5 -12.65 -30.69 3.84
CA VAL A 5 -13.92 -30.76 3.12
C VAL A 5 -13.64 -30.97 1.65
N GLY A 6 -14.38 -31.89 1.02
CA GLY A 6 -14.33 -32.14 -0.41
C GLY A 6 -15.72 -32.52 -0.91
N ALA A 7 -15.98 -32.25 -2.19
CA ALA A 7 -17.21 -32.62 -2.88
C ALA A 7 -16.88 -33.45 -4.12
N LEU A 8 -17.63 -34.53 -4.33
CA LEU A 8 -17.57 -35.36 -5.52
C LEU A 8 -18.91 -35.23 -6.26
N PHE A 9 -18.84 -34.85 -7.53
CA PHE A 9 -19.98 -34.80 -8.43
C PHE A 9 -19.78 -35.87 -9.50
N SER A 10 -20.79 -36.71 -9.73
CA SER A 10 -20.77 -37.79 -10.73
C SER A 10 -22.03 -37.75 -11.59
N TRP A 11 -21.90 -38.16 -12.85
CA TRP A 11 -22.99 -38.20 -13.82
C TRP A 11 -22.98 -39.56 -14.51
N ASP A 12 -24.13 -40.24 -14.55
CA ASP A 12 -24.24 -41.66 -14.94
C ASP A 12 -24.50 -41.88 -16.45
N ASP A 13 -24.84 -40.81 -17.19
CA ASP A 13 -25.08 -40.81 -18.63
C ASP A 13 -24.64 -39.47 -19.23
N VAL A 14 -23.60 -39.46 -20.07
CA VAL A 14 -23.16 -38.26 -20.78
C VAL A 14 -23.23 -38.52 -22.29
N GLU A 15 -24.44 -38.49 -22.85
CA GLU A 15 -24.59 -38.13 -24.27
C GLU A 15 -24.25 -36.64 -24.49
N GLU A 16 -24.28 -35.81 -23.44
CA GLU A 16 -23.80 -34.43 -23.47
C GLU A 16 -22.28 -34.33 -23.21
N SER A 17 -21.58 -33.56 -24.03
CA SER A 17 -20.12 -33.37 -23.94
C SER A 17 -19.68 -32.17 -23.10
N GLN A 18 -20.60 -31.42 -22.48
CA GLN A 18 -20.31 -30.14 -21.83
C GLN A 18 -20.94 -30.03 -20.44
N ILE A 19 -20.10 -29.87 -19.40
CA ILE A 19 -20.53 -29.52 -18.04
C ILE A 19 -20.36 -28.02 -17.83
N ARG A 20 -21.35 -27.36 -17.25
CA ARG A 20 -21.33 -25.91 -16.95
C ARG A 20 -21.47 -25.67 -15.47
N SER A 21 -20.75 -24.67 -14.95
CA SER A 21 -20.79 -24.27 -13.55
C SER A 21 -20.78 -22.75 -13.43
N ARG A 22 -21.46 -22.25 -12.39
CA ARG A 22 -21.47 -20.85 -11.99
C ARG A 22 -21.21 -20.80 -10.49
N VAL A 23 -20.26 -19.97 -10.10
CA VAL A 23 -19.81 -19.85 -8.70
C VAL A 23 -19.88 -18.39 -8.31
N GLY A 24 -20.62 -18.12 -7.24
CA GLY A 24 -20.62 -16.83 -6.56
C GLY A 24 -19.87 -16.97 -5.24
N ILE A 25 -19.20 -15.90 -4.82
CA ILE A 25 -18.46 -15.83 -3.57
C ILE A 25 -19.02 -14.66 -2.77
N SER A 26 -19.16 -14.85 -1.46
CA SER A 26 -19.43 -13.76 -0.52
C SER A 26 -18.71 -14.06 0.79
N PHE A 27 -18.15 -13.02 1.38
CA PHE A 27 -17.54 -13.03 2.71
C PHE A 27 -18.59 -12.94 3.83
N ILE A 28 -19.86 -12.66 3.49
CA ILE A 28 -20.94 -12.48 4.46
C ILE A 28 -21.81 -13.74 4.58
N SER A 29 -22.34 -14.26 3.47
CA SER A 29 -23.30 -15.37 3.53
C SER A 29 -23.47 -16.13 2.22
N THR A 30 -23.97 -17.36 2.30
CA THR A 30 -24.29 -18.16 1.11
C THR A 30 -25.46 -17.58 0.31
N GLU A 31 -26.39 -16.89 0.98
CA GLU A 31 -27.54 -16.22 0.39
C GLU A 31 -27.08 -15.08 -0.51
N LYS A 32 -26.12 -14.29 -0.04
CA LYS A 32 -25.52 -13.21 -0.81
C LYS A 32 -24.69 -13.74 -1.99
N ALA A 33 -23.89 -14.79 -1.77
CA ALA A 33 -23.20 -15.49 -2.85
C ALA A 33 -24.17 -15.99 -3.95
N ARG A 34 -25.35 -16.54 -3.57
CA ARG A 34 -26.40 -16.94 -4.51
C ARG A 34 -27.01 -15.74 -5.24
N SER A 35 -27.19 -14.60 -4.57
CA SER A 35 -27.70 -13.38 -5.24
C SER A 35 -26.75 -12.88 -6.32
N TYR A 36 -25.43 -12.94 -6.11
CA TYR A 36 -24.44 -12.56 -7.12
C TYR A 36 -24.45 -13.46 -8.35
N ILE A 37 -24.66 -14.76 -8.18
CA ILE A 37 -24.85 -15.66 -9.33
C ILE A 37 -26.04 -15.20 -10.19
N GLN A 38 -27.11 -14.72 -9.56
CA GLN A 38 -28.31 -14.27 -10.27
C GLN A 38 -28.15 -12.88 -10.89
N SER A 39 -27.42 -11.97 -10.25
CA SER A 39 -27.27 -10.59 -10.72
C SER A 39 -26.11 -10.39 -11.69
N GLU A 40 -24.96 -11.05 -11.47
CA GLU A 40 -23.71 -10.79 -12.20
C GLU A 40 -23.45 -11.80 -13.32
N ILE A 41 -23.82 -13.07 -13.11
CA ILE A 41 -23.65 -14.15 -14.11
C ILE A 41 -24.97 -14.89 -14.40
N PRO A 42 -26.05 -14.19 -14.82
CA PRO A 42 -27.38 -14.78 -14.99
C PRO A 42 -27.45 -15.84 -16.10
N SER A 43 -26.62 -15.71 -17.14
CA SER A 43 -26.59 -16.64 -18.27
C SER A 43 -25.85 -17.93 -17.94
N TRP A 44 -26.31 -19.03 -18.53
CA TRP A 44 -25.59 -20.31 -18.55
C TRP A 44 -24.71 -20.47 -19.80
N ASP A 45 -24.70 -19.51 -20.72
CA ASP A 45 -23.72 -19.46 -21.80
C ASP A 45 -22.46 -18.70 -21.33
N LEU A 46 -21.33 -19.39 -21.30
CA LEU A 46 -20.05 -18.80 -20.90
C LEU A 46 -19.66 -17.62 -21.79
N ASN A 47 -20.04 -17.65 -23.08
CA ASN A 47 -19.68 -16.59 -24.01
C ASN A 47 -20.34 -15.24 -23.65
N ASP A 48 -21.51 -15.25 -23.01
CA ASP A 48 -22.16 -14.03 -22.54
C ASP A 48 -21.31 -13.37 -21.44
N THR A 49 -20.82 -14.16 -20.47
CA THR A 49 -19.94 -13.68 -19.40
C THR A 49 -18.59 -13.21 -19.95
N VAL A 50 -17.99 -13.97 -20.87
CA VAL A 50 -16.71 -13.59 -21.51
C VAL A 50 -16.85 -12.27 -22.25
N LYS A 51 -17.92 -12.11 -23.03
CA LYS A 51 -18.18 -10.87 -23.77
C LYS A 51 -18.36 -9.68 -22.82
N SER A 52 -19.17 -9.86 -21.77
CA SER A 52 -19.41 -8.81 -20.77
C SER A 52 -18.11 -8.37 -20.08
N ALA A 53 -17.26 -9.32 -19.67
CA ALA A 53 -15.97 -9.03 -19.07
C ALA A 53 -15.02 -8.28 -20.03
N VAL A 54 -14.96 -8.69 -21.30
CA VAL A 54 -14.15 -8.01 -22.32
C VAL A 54 -14.65 -6.59 -22.57
N GLU A 55 -15.97 -6.38 -22.60
CA GLU A 55 -16.57 -5.05 -22.76
C GLU A 55 -16.24 -4.14 -21.58
N GLU A 56 -16.30 -4.65 -20.35
CA GLU A 56 -15.94 -3.91 -19.13
C GLU A 56 -14.45 -3.52 -19.10
N TRP A 57 -13.54 -4.45 -19.35
CA TRP A 57 -12.10 -4.15 -19.45
C TRP A 57 -11.79 -3.08 -20.50
N ASN A 58 -12.45 -3.16 -21.66
CA ASN A 58 -12.28 -2.14 -22.69
C ASN A 58 -12.85 -0.79 -22.27
N ARG A 59 -14.05 -0.76 -21.67
CA ARG A 59 -14.72 0.46 -21.25
C ARG A 59 -13.95 1.20 -20.16
N ASP A 60 -13.55 0.48 -19.11
CA ASP A 60 -13.08 1.10 -17.87
C ASP A 60 -11.55 1.25 -17.81
N VAL A 61 -10.81 0.47 -18.60
CA VAL A 61 -9.34 0.47 -18.58
C VAL A 61 -8.76 0.75 -19.96
N PHE A 62 -8.92 -0.15 -20.93
CA PHE A 62 -8.11 -0.11 -22.14
C PHE A 62 -8.46 1.04 -23.08
N SER A 63 -9.71 1.51 -23.12
CA SER A 63 -10.09 2.63 -23.98
C SER A 63 -9.58 3.99 -23.50
N LYS A 64 -9.05 4.08 -22.27
CA LYS A 64 -8.51 5.32 -21.69
C LYS A 64 -7.16 5.72 -22.28
N ILE A 65 -6.46 4.77 -22.90
CA ILE A 65 -5.19 5.01 -23.61
C ILE A 65 -5.32 4.50 -25.04
N ARG A 66 -4.91 5.31 -26.02
CA ARG A 66 -4.92 4.92 -27.44
C ARG A 66 -3.53 5.09 -28.01
N VAL A 67 -2.97 3.99 -28.52
CA VAL A 67 -1.68 4.00 -29.22
C VAL A 67 -1.96 3.89 -30.72
N PRO A 68 -1.55 4.87 -31.54
CA PRO A 68 -1.63 4.76 -32.99
C PRO A 68 -0.86 3.53 -33.47
N LEU A 69 -1.47 2.74 -34.35
CA LEU A 69 -0.82 1.57 -34.95
C LEU A 69 -0.50 1.88 -36.40
N ASP A 70 0.76 2.19 -36.67
CA ASP A 70 1.32 2.39 -38.00
C ASP A 70 2.50 1.43 -38.27
N SER A 71 3.10 1.53 -39.44
CA SER A 71 4.21 0.66 -39.86
C SER A 71 5.48 0.79 -39.00
N THR A 72 5.59 1.85 -38.18
CA THR A 72 6.73 2.09 -37.27
C THR A 72 6.46 1.59 -35.85
N THR A 73 5.22 1.16 -35.58
CA THR A 73 4.79 0.79 -34.23
C THR A 73 5.43 -0.52 -33.76
N ASN A 74 6.11 -0.44 -32.61
CA ASN A 74 6.67 -1.62 -31.95
C ASN A 74 5.56 -2.39 -31.20
N GLN A 75 5.11 -3.50 -31.79
CA GLN A 75 4.06 -4.36 -31.23
C GLN A 75 4.42 -4.95 -29.86
N THR A 76 5.71 -5.12 -29.54
CA THR A 76 6.14 -5.57 -28.21
C THR A 76 5.85 -4.51 -27.15
N HIS A 77 6.12 -3.23 -27.44
CA HIS A 77 5.83 -2.15 -26.49
C HIS A 77 4.33 -1.97 -26.28
N VAL A 78 3.54 -2.11 -27.34
CA VAL A 78 2.06 -2.07 -27.24
C VAL A 78 1.57 -3.18 -26.31
N ARG A 79 2.05 -4.42 -26.48
CA ARG A 79 1.67 -5.54 -25.60
C ARG A 79 2.08 -5.29 -24.15
N LEU A 80 3.31 -4.82 -23.92
CA LEU A 80 3.79 -4.52 -22.56
C LEU A 80 2.93 -3.44 -21.89
N LEU A 81 2.53 -2.40 -22.62
CA LEU A 81 1.65 -1.36 -22.09
C LEU A 81 0.30 -1.93 -21.66
N TYR A 82 -0.42 -2.63 -22.55
CA TYR A 82 -1.75 -3.15 -22.22
C TYR A 82 -1.70 -4.28 -21.18
N SER A 83 -0.66 -5.11 -21.18
CA SER A 83 -0.44 -6.08 -20.10
C SER A 83 -0.21 -5.38 -18.76
N SER A 84 0.58 -4.29 -18.73
CA SER A 84 0.80 -3.52 -17.50
C SER A 84 -0.51 -2.88 -17.03
N LEU A 85 -1.31 -2.30 -17.94
CA LEU A 85 -2.64 -1.79 -17.62
C LEU A 85 -3.55 -2.87 -17.04
N TYR A 86 -3.50 -4.10 -17.55
CA TYR A 86 -4.25 -5.20 -16.97
C TYR A 86 -3.81 -5.49 -15.52
N PHE A 87 -2.51 -5.69 -15.30
CA PHE A 87 -1.99 -6.10 -13.99
C PHE A 87 -2.18 -5.05 -12.88
N ILE A 88 -2.07 -3.75 -13.19
CA ILE A 88 -2.26 -2.68 -12.19
C ILE A 88 -3.74 -2.49 -11.77
N HIS A 89 -4.70 -3.09 -12.47
CA HIS A 89 -6.13 -3.02 -12.11
C HIS A 89 -6.64 -4.31 -11.45
N LEU A 90 -5.77 -5.27 -11.15
CA LEU A 90 -6.17 -6.48 -10.42
C LEU A 90 -6.27 -6.24 -8.91
N MET A 91 -5.55 -5.25 -8.37
CA MET A 91 -5.49 -4.92 -6.95
C MET A 91 -5.29 -3.40 -6.79
N PRO A 92 -5.85 -2.77 -5.73
CA PRO A 92 -6.72 -3.35 -4.71
C PRO A 92 -8.09 -3.72 -5.27
N SER A 93 -8.86 -4.51 -4.52
CA SER A 93 -10.18 -5.03 -4.94
C SER A 93 -11.31 -4.25 -4.29
N ASP A 94 -12.28 -3.79 -5.10
CA ASP A 94 -13.54 -3.25 -4.59
C ASP A 94 -14.38 -4.41 -4.06
N ARG A 95 -14.65 -4.39 -2.75
CA ARG A 95 -15.47 -5.36 -2.02
C ARG A 95 -16.62 -4.65 -1.34
N THR A 96 -17.14 -3.56 -1.93
CA THR A 96 -18.23 -2.79 -1.36
C THR A 96 -19.44 -3.68 -1.06
N GLY A 97 -19.92 -3.60 0.18
CA GLY A 97 -20.99 -4.44 0.69
C GLY A 97 -20.55 -5.85 1.13
N GLU A 98 -19.30 -6.27 0.90
CA GLU A 98 -18.74 -7.58 1.25
C GLU A 98 -17.81 -7.55 2.48
N ASN A 99 -17.98 -6.54 3.35
CA ASN A 99 -17.24 -6.48 4.61
C ASN A 99 -17.95 -7.31 5.70
N PRO A 100 -17.32 -8.39 6.23
CA PRO A 100 -17.90 -9.19 7.31
C PRO A 100 -17.62 -8.63 8.71
N LEU A 101 -16.76 -7.62 8.84
CA LEU A 101 -16.23 -7.16 10.14
C LEU A 101 -17.03 -6.00 10.74
N TRP A 102 -17.55 -5.09 9.91
CA TRP A 102 -18.39 -3.97 10.34
C TRP A 102 -19.38 -3.56 9.25
N HIS A 103 -20.39 -2.79 9.65
CA HIS A 103 -21.37 -2.20 8.73
C HIS A 103 -21.03 -0.72 8.50
N SER A 104 -20.88 -0.32 7.24
CA SER A 104 -20.64 1.07 6.81
C SER A 104 -21.32 1.32 5.47
N GLU A 105 -21.70 2.58 5.24
CA GLU A 105 -22.19 3.08 3.94
C GLU A 105 -21.02 3.57 3.04
N GLU A 106 -19.79 3.54 3.55
CA GLU A 106 -18.59 3.84 2.78
C GLU A 106 -18.23 2.66 1.85
N PRO A 107 -17.53 2.93 0.73
CA PRO A 107 -16.93 1.88 -0.08
C PRO A 107 -15.98 1.03 0.75
N PHE A 108 -15.94 -0.28 0.45
CA PHE A 108 -15.04 -1.20 1.11
C PHE A 108 -14.02 -1.74 0.12
N TRP A 109 -12.75 -1.45 0.37
CA TRP A 109 -11.64 -1.94 -0.44
C TRP A 109 -10.74 -2.84 0.41
N ASP A 110 -10.27 -3.92 -0.20
CA ASP A 110 -9.29 -4.84 0.40
C ASP A 110 -8.15 -5.09 -0.60
N ASP A 111 -7.17 -5.89 -0.23
CA ASP A 111 -6.02 -6.23 -1.08
C ASP A 111 -5.15 -5.01 -1.44
N PHE A 112 -5.08 -4.03 -0.53
CA PHE A 112 -3.96 -3.08 -0.45
C PHE A 112 -2.71 -3.83 0.03
N TYR A 113 -2.25 -4.81 -0.75
CA TYR A 113 -1.30 -5.82 -0.27
C TYR A 113 -0.02 -5.20 0.30
N THR A 114 0.38 -4.07 -0.27
CA THR A 114 1.57 -3.29 0.09
C THR A 114 1.39 -1.87 -0.46
N LEU A 115 0.97 -0.94 0.41
CA LEU A 115 0.90 0.49 0.09
C LEU A 115 2.30 1.06 -0.11
N TRP A 116 3.28 0.50 0.60
CA TRP A 116 4.70 0.67 0.35
C TRP A 116 4.98 0.60 -1.15
N ASP A 117 4.66 -0.47 -1.87
CA ASP A 117 4.95 -0.54 -3.31
C ASP A 117 4.13 0.48 -4.13
N ILE A 118 2.82 0.54 -3.91
CA ILE A 118 1.92 1.22 -4.86
C ILE A 118 1.92 2.74 -4.74
N PHE A 119 2.30 3.34 -3.59
CA PHE A 119 2.33 4.80 -3.43
C PHE A 119 3.31 5.45 -4.41
N ARG A 120 4.37 4.74 -4.79
CA ARG A 120 5.48 5.24 -5.62
C ARG A 120 5.05 5.58 -7.05
N CYS A 121 4.14 4.81 -7.64
CA CYS A 121 3.74 4.96 -9.05
C CYS A 121 2.25 4.72 -9.30
N THR A 122 1.72 3.60 -8.80
CA THR A 122 0.37 3.13 -9.13
C THR A 122 -0.71 4.09 -8.62
N ILE A 123 -0.53 4.63 -7.41
CA ILE A 123 -1.45 5.63 -6.85
C ILE A 123 -1.51 6.90 -7.70
N SER A 124 -0.34 7.41 -8.13
CA SER A 124 -0.28 8.56 -9.04
C SER A 124 -0.97 8.29 -10.39
N PHE A 125 -0.92 7.04 -10.88
CA PHE A 125 -1.65 6.64 -12.07
C PHE A 125 -3.17 6.67 -11.85
N TYR A 126 -3.69 6.17 -10.73
CA TYR A 126 -5.12 6.19 -10.44
C TYR A 126 -5.69 7.60 -10.39
N HIS A 127 -4.93 8.57 -9.88
CA HIS A 127 -5.36 9.97 -9.88
C HIS A 127 -5.68 10.52 -11.28
N ILE A 128 -4.96 10.04 -12.30
CA ILE A 128 -5.14 10.50 -13.70
C ILE A 128 -6.19 9.65 -14.42
N PHE A 129 -6.12 8.33 -14.27
CA PHE A 129 -6.87 7.39 -15.10
C PHE A 129 -8.11 6.81 -14.43
N GLN A 130 -8.16 6.77 -13.10
CA GLN A 130 -9.22 6.15 -12.32
C GLN A 130 -9.70 7.04 -11.14
N PRO A 131 -9.97 8.34 -11.34
CA PRO A 131 -10.19 9.27 -10.22
C PRO A 131 -11.39 8.91 -9.33
N SER A 132 -12.47 8.36 -9.90
CA SER A 132 -13.65 7.92 -9.12
C SER A 132 -13.36 6.68 -8.26
N TYR A 133 -12.61 5.72 -8.79
CA TYR A 133 -12.16 4.57 -8.00
C TYR A 133 -11.15 4.99 -6.95
N TYR A 134 -10.27 5.94 -7.28
CA TYR A 134 -9.30 6.46 -6.34
C TYR A 134 -9.98 7.19 -5.18
N GLU A 135 -10.99 8.02 -5.46
CA GLU A 135 -11.83 8.65 -4.42
C GLU A 135 -12.46 7.58 -3.50
N SER A 136 -13.00 6.52 -4.10
CA SER A 136 -13.59 5.39 -3.38
C SER A 136 -12.56 4.66 -2.50
N MET A 137 -11.34 4.44 -2.99
CA MET A 137 -10.24 3.84 -2.22
C MET A 137 -9.84 4.70 -1.02
N ILE A 138 -9.71 6.02 -1.20
CA ILE A 138 -9.39 6.96 -0.11
C ILE A 138 -10.47 6.91 0.97
N ARG A 139 -11.74 6.93 0.58
CA ARG A 139 -12.86 6.78 1.53
C ARG A 139 -12.81 5.44 2.27
N GLY A 140 -12.51 4.35 1.55
CA GLY A 140 -12.36 3.02 2.15
C GLY A 140 -11.22 2.93 3.15
N LEU A 141 -10.06 3.54 2.87
CA LEU A 141 -8.94 3.61 3.82
C LEU A 141 -9.31 4.39 5.10
N ILE A 142 -10.00 5.52 4.95
CA ILE A 142 -10.49 6.31 6.09
C ILE A 142 -11.51 5.49 6.90
N ASP A 143 -12.41 4.74 6.25
CA ASP A 143 -13.36 3.88 6.94
C ASP A 143 -12.70 2.70 7.67
N ILE A 144 -11.64 2.13 7.11
CA ILE A 144 -10.79 1.14 7.81
C ILE A 144 -10.21 1.78 9.08
N TRP A 145 -9.62 2.97 8.99
CA TRP A 145 -9.10 3.67 10.16
C TRP A 145 -10.17 3.92 11.23
N ARG A 146 -11.38 4.34 10.85
CA ARG A 146 -12.49 4.56 11.82
C ARG A 146 -12.81 3.31 12.65
N HIS A 147 -12.68 2.13 12.07
CA HIS A 147 -13.08 0.86 12.70
C HIS A 147 -11.91 0.06 13.28
N GLN A 148 -10.70 0.22 12.74
CA GLN A 148 -9.50 -0.52 13.13
C GLN A 148 -8.48 0.32 13.91
N GLY A 149 -8.62 1.65 13.89
CA GLY A 149 -7.81 2.59 14.66
C GLY A 149 -6.56 3.10 13.95
N PHE A 150 -6.05 2.40 12.92
CA PHE A 150 -4.88 2.80 12.13
C PHE A 150 -5.20 2.68 10.64
N LEU A 151 -4.51 3.46 9.80
CA LEU A 151 -4.48 3.15 8.38
C LEU A 151 -3.64 1.88 8.17
N PRO A 152 -4.03 0.98 7.25
CA PRO A 152 -3.19 -0.15 6.91
C PRO A 152 -2.00 0.32 6.06
N ASP A 153 -0.84 -0.29 6.26
CA ASP A 153 0.28 -0.21 5.29
C ASP A 153 0.22 -1.39 4.30
N GLY A 154 -0.16 -2.57 4.80
CA GLY A 154 -0.60 -3.70 4.01
C GLY A 154 -1.96 -4.18 4.48
N ARG A 155 -2.81 -4.68 3.59
CA ARG A 155 -4.10 -5.31 3.92
C ARG A 155 -4.50 -6.34 2.88
N SER A 156 -4.88 -7.53 3.32
CA SER A 156 -5.52 -8.54 2.48
C SER A 156 -6.34 -9.52 3.34
N GLY A 157 -7.44 -10.01 2.78
CA GLY A 157 -8.31 -10.96 3.47
C GLY A 157 -8.93 -10.38 4.75
N ASN A 158 -9.27 -9.09 4.73
CA ASN A 158 -9.78 -8.30 5.86
C ASN A 158 -8.82 -8.15 7.05
N TRP A 159 -7.54 -8.48 6.87
CA TRP A 159 -6.51 -8.39 7.91
C TRP A 159 -5.38 -7.46 7.48
N ASN A 160 -4.78 -6.75 8.42
CA ASN A 160 -3.60 -5.94 8.11
C ASN A 160 -2.39 -6.86 7.88
N GLY A 161 -1.74 -6.65 6.75
CA GLY A 161 -0.47 -7.28 6.42
C GLY A 161 0.67 -6.69 7.25
N LEU A 162 1.88 -7.19 7.02
CA LEU A 162 3.05 -6.66 7.70
C LEU A 162 3.35 -5.24 7.20
N VAL A 163 3.71 -4.35 8.11
CA VAL A 163 4.26 -3.01 7.83
C VAL A 163 5.73 -3.17 7.44
N GLN A 164 6.10 -2.72 6.23
CA GLN A 164 7.46 -2.88 5.71
C GLN A 164 8.40 -1.83 6.29
N GLY A 165 8.11 -0.55 6.04
CA GLY A 165 8.96 0.58 6.40
C GLY A 165 8.21 1.61 7.23
N GLY A 166 7.14 2.19 6.66
CA GLY A 166 6.36 3.27 7.26
C GLY A 166 4.85 3.12 7.22
N SER A 167 4.18 4.27 7.15
CA SER A 167 2.73 4.36 7.06
C SER A 167 2.36 4.96 5.71
N ASP A 168 2.44 4.17 4.64
CA ASP A 168 2.39 4.72 3.27
C ASP A 168 0.98 5.02 2.76
N ALA A 169 -0.04 4.63 3.52
CA ALA A 169 -1.36 5.23 3.41
C ALA A 169 -1.31 6.77 3.56
N ASP A 170 -0.40 7.30 4.40
CA ASP A 170 -0.18 8.74 4.55
C ASP A 170 0.21 9.36 3.20
N ASN A 171 1.13 8.72 2.48
CA ASN A 171 1.61 9.21 1.18
C ASN A 171 0.49 9.20 0.14
N MET A 172 -0.34 8.15 0.13
CA MET A 172 -1.51 8.05 -0.73
C MET A 172 -2.54 9.15 -0.44
N LEU A 173 -2.90 9.36 0.84
CA LEU A 173 -3.83 10.42 1.24
C LEU A 173 -3.30 11.81 0.90
N ALA A 174 -2.02 12.07 1.16
CA ALA A 174 -1.39 13.35 0.82
C ALA A 174 -1.38 13.62 -0.69
N ASP A 175 -1.03 12.62 -1.51
CA ASP A 175 -1.04 12.75 -2.96
C ASP A 175 -2.43 13.13 -3.50
N ALA A 176 -3.48 12.43 -3.03
CA ALA A 176 -4.86 12.76 -3.33
C ALA A 176 -5.24 14.18 -2.88
N TYR A 177 -4.82 14.57 -1.66
CA TYR A 177 -5.15 15.87 -1.09
C TYR A 177 -4.60 17.03 -1.91
N VAL A 178 -3.28 17.01 -2.16
CA VAL A 178 -2.55 18.11 -2.81
C VAL A 178 -2.89 18.23 -4.28
N LYS A 179 -3.20 17.12 -4.96
CA LYS A 179 -3.65 17.12 -6.35
C LYS A 179 -5.14 17.42 -6.52
N GLY A 180 -5.83 17.76 -5.43
CA GLY A 180 -7.21 18.24 -5.51
C GLY A 180 -8.24 17.12 -5.70
N LEU A 181 -7.97 15.88 -5.30
CA LEU A 181 -9.01 14.84 -5.27
C LEU A 181 -10.06 15.25 -4.23
N ARG A 182 -11.30 15.40 -4.68
CA ARG A 182 -12.44 15.80 -3.86
C ARG A 182 -13.61 14.85 -4.16
N GLY A 183 -14.77 15.16 -3.61
CA GLY A 183 -15.97 14.34 -3.70
C GLY A 183 -16.53 14.16 -2.30
N ALA A 184 -16.85 12.94 -1.92
CA ALA A 184 -17.36 12.59 -0.60
C ALA A 184 -16.25 12.31 0.45
N ILE A 185 -14.98 12.59 0.11
CA ILE A 185 -13.85 12.39 1.03
C ILE A 185 -13.98 13.35 2.23
N ASN A 186 -14.06 12.79 3.44
CA ASN A 186 -13.93 13.56 4.68
C ASN A 186 -12.45 13.76 5.00
N TRP A 187 -11.89 14.89 4.56
CA TRP A 187 -10.48 15.22 4.77
C TRP A 187 -10.12 15.53 6.22
N THR A 188 -11.08 15.93 7.06
CA THR A 188 -10.85 16.06 8.50
C THR A 188 -10.56 14.70 9.13
N ASP A 189 -11.34 13.68 8.78
CA ASP A 189 -11.07 12.30 9.20
C ASP A 189 -9.80 11.76 8.54
N GLY A 190 -9.56 12.06 7.27
CA GLY A 190 -8.33 11.68 6.58
C GLY A 190 -7.07 12.22 7.27
N TYR A 191 -7.08 13.49 7.66
CA TYR A 191 -6.01 14.08 8.46
C TYR A 191 -5.89 13.43 9.84
N ALA A 192 -7.01 13.19 10.52
CA ALA A 192 -7.00 12.51 11.82
C ALA A 192 -6.40 11.11 11.73
N ALA A 193 -6.66 10.38 10.63
CA ALA A 193 -6.10 9.07 10.37
C ALA A 193 -4.57 9.11 10.23
N MET A 194 -4.05 10.02 9.39
CA MET A 194 -2.61 10.21 9.23
C MET A 194 -1.93 10.65 10.53
N LYS A 195 -2.62 11.49 11.31
CA LYS A 195 -2.14 11.92 12.63
C LYS A 195 -2.07 10.76 13.62
N THR A 196 -2.98 9.79 13.55
CA THR A 196 -2.89 8.59 14.36
C THR A 196 -1.59 7.82 14.08
N ASP A 197 -1.28 7.57 12.81
CA ASP A 197 -0.05 6.85 12.41
C ASP A 197 1.22 7.61 12.83
N ALA A 198 1.18 8.95 12.82
CA ALA A 198 2.31 9.81 13.15
C ALA A 198 2.55 10.06 14.65
N GLU A 199 1.58 9.74 15.53
CA GLU A 199 1.60 10.12 16.95
C GLU A 199 1.27 8.98 17.92
N VAL A 200 0.53 7.95 17.50
CA VAL A 200 0.12 6.85 18.37
C VAL A 200 1.06 5.66 18.17
N ILE A 201 1.76 5.29 19.24
CA ILE A 201 2.65 4.13 19.23
C ILE A 201 1.78 2.86 19.11
N PRO A 202 1.91 2.08 18.01
CA PRO A 202 1.15 0.86 17.85
C PRO A 202 1.61 -0.22 18.84
N TYR A 203 0.70 -1.11 19.23
CA TYR A 203 1.04 -2.21 20.12
C TYR A 203 2.02 -3.17 19.44
N ASN A 204 3.14 -3.48 20.09
CA ASN A 204 4.09 -4.47 19.59
C ASN A 204 3.49 -5.87 19.71
N THR A 205 3.20 -6.49 18.56
CA THR A 205 2.65 -7.85 18.43
C THR A 205 3.68 -8.95 18.68
N TYR A 206 4.95 -8.60 18.90
CA TYR A 206 6.07 -9.51 19.06
C TYR A 206 6.17 -10.53 17.91
N ASP A 207 6.03 -10.01 16.70
CA ASP A 207 6.07 -10.80 15.48
C ASP A 207 7.45 -11.48 15.33
N PRO A 208 7.52 -12.77 14.97
CA PRO A 208 8.80 -13.45 14.75
C PRO A 208 9.72 -12.82 13.69
N THR A 209 9.15 -12.01 12.78
CA THR A 209 9.90 -11.24 11.77
C THR A 209 10.59 -10.02 12.37
N ASP A 210 9.99 -9.37 13.36
CA ASP A 210 10.56 -8.20 14.07
C ASP A 210 9.99 -8.11 15.50
N PHE A 211 10.81 -8.52 16.49
CA PHE A 211 10.44 -8.45 17.90
C PHE A 211 10.55 -7.04 18.50
N SER A 212 11.21 -6.10 17.81
CA SER A 212 11.52 -4.77 18.34
C SER A 212 10.33 -3.81 18.28
N ALA A 213 9.42 -4.03 17.33
CA ALA A 213 8.39 -3.07 16.95
C ALA A 213 7.12 -3.76 16.45
N SER A 214 6.00 -3.02 16.40
CA SER A 214 4.80 -3.49 15.70
C SER A 214 5.11 -3.68 14.21
N THR A 215 4.69 -4.82 13.67
CA THR A 215 4.61 -5.06 12.22
C THR A 215 3.17 -5.08 11.74
N LYS A 216 2.17 -4.87 12.60
CA LYS A 216 0.75 -5.00 12.22
C LYS A 216 0.16 -3.71 11.64
N GLU A 217 0.54 -2.58 12.19
CA GLU A 217 -0.07 -1.27 11.89
C GLU A 217 0.78 -0.14 12.45
N GLY A 218 0.57 1.06 11.89
CA GLY A 218 1.26 2.29 12.29
C GLY A 218 2.78 2.22 12.14
N ARG A 219 3.46 3.22 12.69
CA ARG A 219 4.92 3.29 12.66
C ARG A 219 5.52 2.48 13.81
N GLY A 220 6.02 1.29 13.51
CA GLY A 220 6.52 0.36 14.53
C GLY A 220 7.60 0.93 15.47
N ALA A 221 8.54 1.72 14.94
CA ALA A 221 9.64 2.32 15.70
C ALA A 221 9.36 3.78 16.11
N LEU A 222 8.08 4.17 16.24
CA LEU A 222 7.67 5.55 16.48
C LEU A 222 8.24 6.15 17.78
N GLY A 223 8.49 5.33 18.80
CA GLY A 223 9.11 5.79 20.05
C GLY A 223 10.46 6.47 19.84
N ASP A 224 11.35 5.82 19.09
CA ASP A 224 12.65 6.40 18.71
C ASP A 224 12.48 7.63 17.81
N TRP A 225 11.54 7.57 16.87
CA TRP A 225 11.28 8.70 15.97
C TRP A 225 10.83 9.96 16.72
N ILE A 226 9.94 9.83 17.71
CA ILE A 226 9.49 10.97 18.53
C ILE A 226 10.60 11.44 19.48
N GLU A 227 11.32 10.53 20.13
CA GLU A 227 12.37 10.86 21.12
C GLU A 227 13.63 11.46 20.46
N LEU A 228 14.11 10.85 19.38
CA LEU A 228 15.41 11.12 18.76
C LEU A 228 15.29 11.87 17.43
N GLY A 229 14.15 11.75 16.74
CA GLY A 229 13.94 12.20 15.35
C GLY A 229 14.64 11.34 14.31
N TYR A 230 15.06 10.14 14.67
CA TYR A 230 15.53 9.08 13.78
C TYR A 230 15.33 7.73 14.49
N VAL A 231 15.32 6.64 13.73
CA VAL A 231 15.24 5.28 14.29
C VAL A 231 16.65 4.80 14.60
N SER A 232 16.91 4.38 15.84
CA SER A 232 18.24 3.97 16.27
C SER A 232 18.51 2.48 16.02
N GLN A 233 19.74 2.15 15.61
CA GLN A 233 20.10 0.78 15.24
C GLN A 233 20.19 -0.21 16.41
N ASP A 234 20.44 0.27 17.64
CA ASP A 234 20.57 -0.56 18.85
C ASP A 234 19.23 -0.90 19.49
N ARG A 235 18.16 -0.19 19.11
CA ARG A 235 16.80 -0.42 19.63
C ARG A 235 15.87 -1.04 18.59
N ASN A 236 16.10 -0.77 17.31
CA ASN A 236 15.17 -1.10 16.24
C ASN A 236 15.89 -1.63 15.00
N THR A 237 15.23 -2.52 14.28
CA THR A 237 15.68 -2.96 12.95
C THR A 237 15.27 -1.97 11.86
N ARG A 238 15.83 -2.13 10.65
CA ARG A 238 15.55 -1.30 9.46
C ARG A 238 15.69 0.19 9.73
N CYS A 239 16.61 0.53 10.63
CA CYS A 239 16.75 1.87 11.18
C CYS A 239 16.97 2.95 10.10
N ILE A 240 17.68 2.63 9.00
CA ILE A 240 17.89 3.56 7.89
C ILE A 240 16.60 3.74 7.10
N SER A 241 16.02 2.65 6.56
CA SER A 241 14.80 2.73 5.73
C SER A 241 13.64 3.34 6.52
N ARG A 242 13.40 2.92 7.77
CA ARG A 242 12.37 3.52 8.62
C ARG A 242 12.59 5.01 8.88
N THR A 243 13.83 5.45 9.06
CA THR A 243 14.14 6.89 9.24
C THR A 243 13.82 7.69 7.97
N VAL A 244 14.18 7.17 6.80
CA VAL A 244 13.91 7.80 5.50
C VAL A 244 12.41 7.82 5.22
N GLU A 245 11.70 6.73 5.48
CA GLU A 245 10.26 6.64 5.22
C GLU A 245 9.43 7.45 6.19
N TYR A 246 9.74 7.43 7.49
CA TYR A 246 9.04 8.28 8.46
C TYR A 246 9.24 9.77 8.16
N SER A 247 10.39 10.13 7.57
CA SER A 247 10.63 11.48 7.06
C SER A 247 9.64 11.83 5.94
N LEU A 248 9.46 10.95 4.96
CA LEU A 248 8.49 11.13 3.87
C LEU A 248 7.05 11.12 4.38
N ASN A 249 6.70 10.20 5.28
CA ASN A 249 5.35 10.13 5.84
C ASN A 249 5.03 11.40 6.65
N ASP A 250 5.96 11.96 7.43
CA ASP A 250 5.75 13.25 8.11
C ASP A 250 5.67 14.42 7.11
N PHE A 251 6.41 14.38 6.00
CA PHE A 251 6.20 15.36 4.93
C PHE A 251 4.78 15.28 4.37
N ALA A 252 4.28 14.07 4.08
CA ALA A 252 2.92 13.82 3.63
C ALA A 252 1.88 14.37 4.61
N VAL A 253 2.01 14.08 5.91
CA VAL A 253 1.17 14.65 6.98
C VAL A 253 1.22 16.18 6.97
N SER A 254 2.41 16.77 6.79
CA SER A 254 2.55 18.24 6.74
C SER A 254 1.78 18.89 5.59
N GLN A 255 1.67 18.20 4.43
CA GLN A 255 0.95 18.72 3.27
C GLN A 255 -0.56 18.76 3.51
N VAL A 256 -1.11 17.73 4.15
CA VAL A 256 -2.54 17.68 4.50
C VAL A 256 -2.85 18.61 5.69
N ALA A 257 -1.97 18.64 6.70
CA ALA A 257 -2.07 19.55 7.83
C ALA A 257 -2.14 21.02 7.39
N ALA A 258 -1.45 21.40 6.30
CA ALA A 258 -1.47 22.76 5.78
C ALA A 258 -2.88 23.28 5.45
N GLY A 259 -3.82 22.39 5.11
CA GLY A 259 -5.23 22.74 4.87
C GLY A 259 -6.17 22.34 6.01
N GLU A 260 -6.00 21.16 6.61
CA GLU A 260 -6.94 20.62 7.61
C GLU A 260 -6.62 21.05 9.05
N MET A 261 -5.33 21.24 9.39
CA MET A 261 -4.89 21.63 10.74
C MET A 261 -3.59 22.45 10.67
N PRO A 262 -3.64 23.73 10.24
CA PRO A 262 -2.44 24.49 9.92
C PRO A 262 -1.44 24.64 11.07
N SER A 263 -1.91 24.55 12.33
CA SER A 263 -1.04 24.59 13.53
C SER A 263 -0.08 23.40 13.64
N ASP A 264 -0.42 22.26 13.03
CA ASP A 264 0.41 21.05 13.07
C ASP A 264 1.44 21.01 11.92
N ARG A 265 1.28 21.83 10.87
CA ARG A 265 2.11 21.80 9.66
C ARG A 265 3.61 21.92 9.96
N GLU A 266 4.00 22.92 10.74
CA GLU A 266 5.42 23.20 11.02
C GLU A 266 6.07 22.05 11.82
N LYS A 267 5.32 21.43 12.73
CA LYS A 267 5.81 20.27 13.50
C LYS A 267 6.18 19.12 12.56
N TYR A 268 5.28 18.74 11.65
CA TYR A 268 5.51 17.62 10.74
C TYR A 268 6.53 17.96 9.64
N LEU A 269 6.55 19.20 9.14
CA LEU A 269 7.57 19.65 8.20
C LEU A 269 8.98 19.65 8.83
N ASN A 270 9.11 19.99 10.10
CA ASN A 270 10.40 19.91 10.79
C ASN A 270 10.80 18.45 11.07
N ARG A 271 9.84 17.57 11.40
CA ARG A 271 10.09 16.13 11.56
C ARG A 271 10.49 15.47 10.24
N SER A 272 9.97 15.91 9.10
CA SER A 272 10.34 15.36 7.80
C SER A 272 11.81 15.58 7.43
N ALA A 273 12.51 16.51 8.08
CA ALA A 273 13.96 16.66 7.94
C ALA A 273 14.77 15.63 8.78
N GLY A 274 14.11 14.69 9.47
CA GLY A 274 14.75 13.74 10.38
C GLY A 274 15.80 12.84 9.72
N TRP A 275 15.67 12.52 8.44
CA TRP A 275 16.69 11.80 7.66
C TRP A 275 18.08 12.45 7.72
N GLN A 276 18.15 13.78 7.84
CA GLN A 276 19.42 14.51 7.94
C GLN A 276 20.19 14.15 9.21
N LYS A 277 19.50 13.68 10.26
CA LYS A 277 20.14 13.28 11.52
C LYS A 277 20.97 12.02 11.38
N ILE A 278 20.72 11.19 10.36
CA ILE A 278 21.49 10.00 10.04
C ILE A 278 22.40 10.17 8.83
N TRP A 279 22.50 11.39 8.27
CA TRP A 279 23.47 11.69 7.23
C TRP A 279 24.88 11.76 7.83
N ASN A 280 25.75 10.85 7.40
CA ASN A 280 27.16 10.85 7.78
C ASN A 280 28.03 11.31 6.60
N PRO A 281 28.60 12.54 6.64
CA PRO A 281 29.43 13.07 5.55
C PRO A 281 30.74 12.30 5.34
N ASP A 282 31.19 11.57 6.37
CA ASP A 282 32.47 10.85 6.35
C ASP A 282 32.37 9.46 5.73
N VAL A 283 31.14 8.94 5.54
CA VAL A 283 30.94 7.66 4.84
C VAL A 283 31.27 7.85 3.36
N GLN A 284 32.10 6.95 2.85
CA GLN A 284 32.52 6.92 1.45
C GLN A 284 32.05 5.64 0.80
N SER A 285 31.58 5.76 -0.44
CA SER A 285 31.25 4.60 -1.27
C SER A 285 31.50 4.98 -2.72
N LEU A 286 32.23 4.12 -3.44
CA LEU A 286 32.72 4.42 -4.78
C LEU A 286 33.49 5.76 -4.79
N ASN A 287 33.07 6.73 -5.61
CA ASN A 287 33.69 8.05 -5.71
C ASN A 287 32.86 9.16 -5.03
N PHE A 288 31.96 8.78 -4.11
CA PHE A 288 31.06 9.70 -3.42
C PHE A 288 31.29 9.67 -1.91
N THR A 289 30.98 10.80 -1.27
CA THR A 289 31.08 11.03 0.17
C THR A 289 29.74 11.51 0.69
N GLY A 290 29.35 11.08 1.88
CA GLY A 290 28.06 11.40 2.47
C GLY A 290 27.01 10.36 2.12
N PHE A 291 26.57 9.62 3.13
CA PHE A 291 25.48 8.65 3.02
C PHE A 291 24.64 8.67 4.29
N VAL A 292 23.39 8.25 4.18
CA VAL A 292 22.64 7.80 5.36
C VAL A 292 23.41 6.63 6.00
N ALA A 293 23.52 6.61 7.31
CA ALA A 293 24.32 5.64 8.04
C ALA A 293 23.65 5.27 9.37
N PRO A 294 23.84 4.03 9.85
CA PRO A 294 23.16 3.59 11.05
C PRO A 294 23.72 4.34 12.26
N LYS A 295 22.83 4.75 13.16
CA LYS A 295 23.14 5.64 14.28
C LYS A 295 22.57 5.06 15.57
N PHE A 296 23.39 5.02 16.60
CA PHE A 296 23.00 4.55 17.93
C PHE A 296 22.06 5.55 18.62
N SER A 297 21.30 5.08 19.59
CA SER A 297 20.41 5.91 20.42
C SER A 297 21.16 6.97 21.24
N ASN A 298 22.46 6.77 21.49
CA ASN A 298 23.34 7.75 22.13
C ASN A 298 23.84 8.87 21.19
N GLY A 299 23.47 8.86 19.91
CA GLY A 299 23.84 9.87 18.92
C GLY A 299 25.13 9.58 18.14
N THR A 300 25.86 8.50 18.44
CA THR A 300 27.08 8.12 17.70
C THR A 300 26.75 7.29 16.46
N PHE A 301 27.52 7.47 15.38
CA PHE A 301 27.39 6.65 14.18
C PHE A 301 28.07 5.29 14.35
N ASN A 302 27.47 4.25 13.76
CA ASN A 302 28.10 2.95 13.63
C ASN A 302 28.77 2.80 12.27
N SER A 303 29.95 3.39 12.13
CA SER A 303 30.72 3.35 10.89
C SER A 303 31.62 2.11 10.78
N SER A 304 31.71 1.28 11.82
CA SER A 304 32.58 0.10 11.82
C SER A 304 31.96 -1.04 11.00
N GLY A 305 32.48 -1.25 9.80
CA GLY A 305 32.01 -2.33 8.91
C GLY A 305 30.75 -2.00 8.12
N TYR A 306 30.28 -0.75 8.14
CA TYR A 306 29.20 -0.27 7.31
C TYR A 306 29.70 0.08 5.90
N ASP A 307 29.10 -0.53 4.87
CA ASP A 307 29.37 -0.23 3.46
C ASP A 307 28.05 0.08 2.74
N PRO A 308 27.86 1.29 2.18
CA PRO A 308 26.65 1.65 1.42
C PRO A 308 26.33 0.74 0.22
N LEU A 309 27.26 -0.09 -0.25
CA LEU A 309 27.04 -1.07 -1.32
C LEU A 309 26.38 -2.36 -0.83
N TYR A 310 26.29 -2.57 0.48
CA TYR A 310 25.86 -3.84 1.07
C TYR A 310 24.77 -3.61 2.12
N CYS A 311 23.74 -4.46 2.12
CA CYS A 311 22.62 -4.41 3.06
C CYS A 311 22.42 -5.73 3.83
N ASP A 312 23.44 -6.57 3.90
CA ASP A 312 23.38 -7.91 4.47
C ASP A 312 22.32 -8.77 3.79
N GLU A 313 21.29 -9.21 4.53
CA GLU A 313 20.13 -9.94 3.98
C GLU A 313 19.13 -9.00 3.27
N CYS A 314 19.27 -7.69 3.47
CA CYS A 314 18.37 -6.64 2.99
C CYS A 314 16.92 -6.89 3.43
N GLU A 315 16.74 -7.33 4.67
CA GLU A 315 15.47 -7.81 5.19
C GLU A 315 15.15 -7.28 6.61
N TRP A 316 14.16 -7.84 7.31
CA TRP A 316 13.58 -7.38 8.58
C TRP A 316 14.61 -7.05 9.66
N LYS A 317 15.80 -7.66 9.64
CA LYS A 317 16.86 -7.45 10.64
C LYS A 317 17.97 -6.50 10.19
N SER A 318 18.06 -6.20 8.89
CA SER A 318 19.08 -5.34 8.31
C SER A 318 18.87 -3.87 8.69
N TYR A 319 19.88 -3.02 8.44
CA TYR A 319 19.74 -1.57 8.62
C TYR A 319 18.81 -0.95 7.56
N THR A 320 18.81 -1.51 6.36
CA THR A 320 17.92 -1.16 5.25
C THR A 320 17.05 -2.34 4.86
N TYR A 321 15.89 -2.07 4.25
CA TYR A 321 14.90 -3.05 3.83
C TYR A 321 14.82 -3.10 2.30
N GLU A 322 15.03 -4.28 1.71
CA GLU A 322 14.95 -4.58 0.27
C GLU A 322 15.76 -3.65 -0.66
N GLY A 323 16.68 -2.88 -0.11
CA GLY A 323 17.46 -1.89 -0.83
C GLY A 323 18.78 -1.58 -0.13
N THR A 324 19.73 -1.09 -0.90
CA THR A 324 20.97 -0.53 -0.35
C THR A 324 20.79 0.95 -0.04
N PRO A 325 21.65 1.53 0.80
CA PRO A 325 21.70 2.98 1.02
C PRO A 325 21.77 3.82 -0.26
N TRP A 326 22.33 3.28 -1.36
CA TRP A 326 22.27 3.92 -2.68
C TRP A 326 20.85 4.07 -3.24
N GLY A 327 19.97 3.08 -3.02
CA GLY A 327 18.55 3.16 -3.38
C GLY A 327 17.77 4.10 -2.48
N GLU A 328 18.07 4.10 -1.18
CA GLU A 328 17.41 4.96 -0.19
C GLU A 328 17.61 6.46 -0.46
N LEU A 329 18.75 6.85 -1.04
CA LEU A 329 18.99 8.23 -1.46
C LEU A 329 17.96 8.74 -2.48
N LEU A 330 17.36 7.86 -3.29
CA LEU A 330 16.34 8.25 -4.26
C LEU A 330 15.01 8.59 -3.60
N LEU A 331 14.67 7.92 -2.48
CA LEU A 331 13.49 8.26 -1.68
C LEU A 331 13.61 9.66 -1.05
N LEU A 332 14.83 10.08 -0.70
CA LEU A 332 15.08 11.43 -0.19
C LEU A 332 14.83 12.55 -1.21
N CYS A 333 14.80 12.26 -2.52
CA CYS A 333 14.41 13.26 -3.52
C CYS A 333 12.89 13.58 -3.48
N LEU A 334 12.10 12.82 -2.71
CA LEU A 334 10.66 13.03 -2.54
C LEU A 334 10.33 13.94 -1.34
N VAL A 335 11.30 14.22 -0.48
CA VAL A 335 11.19 15.03 0.76
C VAL A 335 11.96 16.33 0.60
#